data_AF-A0A7W2BM18-F1
#
_entry.id   AF-A0A7W2BM18-F1
#
_cell.length_a   1.000
_cell.length_b   1.000
_cell.length_c   1.000
_cell.angle_alpha   90.00
_cell.angle_beta   90.00
_cell.angle_gamma   90.00
#
_symmetry.space_group_name_H-M   'P 1'
#
loop_
_entity.id
_entity.type
_entity.pdbx_description
1 polymer ?
#
loop_
_entity_poly.entity_id
_entity_poly.type
_entity_poly.pdbx_seq_one_letter_code
_entity_poly.pdbx_strand_id
1 'polypeptide(L)'
;MPSKTRISVSELGTLIGTPFAPIIIDVCIDDDFNADPRLLPGSFRHPFRKIEDLIPQLRGKKVVVVCQKGLKLSQGAVGLLRGADVDARYLSGGNFAWRDAGEILVPYARIPFQPEGGTLWVTRERPKIDRIACPWLIRRFIDPGARFMFVEPDSVELIAEKFSATPFDIDGVLWSHRGERCTFDVMLEEFDLMTEPLKRLARIVRGADTNKHDLAPEASGLMAMSLGLSALYDDDLRQLEAGMALYDAFYFWARDAFNEGHDWKPEGKSQPSEAPVGGVRA
;
A
#
# COMPACT_ATOMS: atom_id res chain seq x y z
N MET A 1 -11.08 13.48 23.88
CA MET A 1 -11.53 13.92 22.53
C MET A 1 -10.35 13.80 21.58
N PRO A 2 -10.51 13.31 20.35
CA PRO A 2 -9.44 13.32 19.36
C PRO A 2 -9.00 14.77 19.10
N SER A 3 -7.68 14.99 19.04
CA SER A 3 -7.13 16.31 18.75
C SER A 3 -7.40 16.67 17.29
N LYS A 4 -7.90 17.88 17.03
CA LYS A 4 -8.18 18.36 15.67
C LYS A 4 -6.92 18.61 14.83
N THR A 5 -5.74 18.66 15.45
CA THR A 5 -4.47 19.00 14.78
C THR A 5 -3.43 17.89 14.83
N ARG A 6 -3.71 16.78 15.51
CA ARG A 6 -2.75 15.69 15.77
C ARG A 6 -3.36 14.34 15.45
N ILE A 7 -2.55 13.44 14.92
CA ILE A 7 -2.86 12.02 14.70
C ILE A 7 -1.89 11.15 15.53
N SER A 8 -2.35 10.04 16.13
CA SER A 8 -1.47 9.09 16.81
C SER A 8 -0.83 8.12 15.82
N VAL A 9 0.24 7.43 16.24
CA VAL A 9 0.87 6.34 15.47
C VAL A 9 -0.16 5.24 15.17
N SER A 10 -0.89 4.79 16.19
CA SER A 10 -1.93 3.76 16.03
C SER A 10 -3.03 4.16 15.04
N GLU A 11 -3.49 5.42 15.08
CA GLU A 11 -4.52 5.90 14.17
C GLU A 11 -4.00 5.93 12.73
N LEU A 12 -2.80 6.51 12.50
CA LEU A 12 -2.20 6.54 11.18
C LEU A 12 -1.88 5.13 10.65
N GLY A 13 -1.38 4.22 11.50
CA GLY A 13 -1.05 2.84 11.16
C GLY A 13 -2.23 2.09 10.53
N THR A 14 -3.45 2.28 11.04
CA THR A 14 -4.66 1.65 10.47
C THR A 14 -5.00 2.15 9.05
N LEU A 15 -4.53 3.34 8.68
CA LEU A 15 -4.78 3.96 7.38
C LEU A 15 -3.71 3.62 6.33
N ILE A 16 -2.49 3.24 6.75
CA ILE A 16 -1.41 2.88 5.84
C ILE A 16 -1.80 1.66 4.98
N GLY A 17 -1.43 1.72 3.70
CA GLY A 17 -1.73 0.66 2.74
C GLY A 17 -3.18 0.64 2.25
N THR A 18 -4.00 1.63 2.63
CA THR A 18 -5.42 1.71 2.27
C THR A 18 -5.68 2.86 1.28
N PRO A 19 -6.78 2.82 0.50
CA PRO A 19 -7.20 3.96 -0.32
C PRO A 19 -7.61 5.20 0.51
N PHE A 20 -7.71 5.08 1.82
CA PHE A 20 -8.08 6.16 2.74
C PHE A 20 -6.86 6.80 3.43
N ALA A 21 -5.65 6.35 3.09
CA ALA A 21 -4.41 6.93 3.59
C ALA A 21 -4.37 8.45 3.30
N PRO A 22 -4.02 9.29 4.28
CA PRO A 22 -3.80 10.71 4.02
C PRO A 22 -2.55 10.89 3.15
N ILE A 23 -2.40 12.07 2.54
CA ILE A 23 -1.10 12.47 1.99
C ILE A 23 -0.13 12.65 3.17
N ILE A 24 1.01 11.96 3.13
CA ILE A 24 2.01 12.04 4.20
C ILE A 24 3.22 12.82 3.68
N ILE A 25 3.55 13.91 4.38
CA ILE A 25 4.64 14.81 3.99
C ILE A 25 5.69 14.79 5.08
N ASP A 26 6.87 14.26 4.76
CA ASP A 26 8.04 14.32 5.64
C ASP A 26 8.76 15.67 5.45
N VAL A 27 8.79 16.47 6.51
CA VAL A 27 9.42 17.79 6.53
C VAL A 27 10.71 17.83 7.36
N CYS A 28 11.31 16.67 7.64
CA CYS A 28 12.62 16.57 8.27
C CYS A 28 13.67 17.33 7.46
N ILE A 29 14.53 18.05 8.18
CA ILE A 29 15.73 18.64 7.59
C ILE A 29 16.70 17.53 7.16
N ASP A 30 17.62 17.85 6.26
CA ASP A 30 18.56 16.87 5.70
C ASP A 30 19.37 16.16 6.79
N ASP A 31 19.84 16.86 7.81
CA ASP A 31 20.59 16.24 8.92
C ASP A 31 19.75 15.21 9.68
N ASP A 32 18.50 15.54 10.00
CA ASP A 32 17.57 14.64 10.70
C ASP A 32 17.21 13.41 9.84
N PHE A 33 17.07 13.61 8.53
CA PHE A 33 16.76 12.55 7.57
C PHE A 33 17.98 11.65 7.32
N ASN A 34 19.17 12.21 7.14
CA ASN A 34 20.39 11.45 6.91
C ASN A 34 20.77 10.56 8.10
N ALA A 35 20.35 10.92 9.31
CA ALA A 35 20.53 10.09 10.50
C ALA A 35 19.68 8.80 10.49
N ASP A 36 18.53 8.80 9.80
CA ASP A 36 17.66 7.65 9.61
C ASP A 36 16.92 7.79 8.26
N PRO A 37 17.55 7.40 7.13
CA PRO A 37 17.07 7.69 5.77
C PRO A 37 15.98 6.70 5.33
N ARG A 38 14.98 6.53 6.19
CA ARG A 38 13.78 5.73 5.95
C ARG A 38 12.54 6.61 6.07
N LEU A 39 11.54 6.30 5.28
CA LEU A 39 10.29 7.05 5.19
C LEU A 39 9.13 6.25 5.77
N LEU A 40 8.11 6.95 6.24
CA LEU A 40 6.81 6.32 6.44
C LEU A 40 6.29 5.84 5.07
N PRO A 41 5.57 4.70 5.02
CA PRO A 41 5.01 4.22 3.76
C PRO A 41 4.11 5.26 3.11
N GLY A 42 4.32 5.48 1.81
CA GLY A 42 3.59 6.44 1.00
C GLY A 42 3.90 7.91 1.29
N SER A 43 4.89 8.20 2.14
CA SER A 43 5.33 9.57 2.40
C SER A 43 6.38 10.03 1.39
N PHE A 44 6.43 11.35 1.16
CA PHE A 44 7.49 11.98 0.38
C PHE A 44 8.09 13.16 1.15
N ARG A 45 9.34 13.50 0.81
CA ARG A 45 10.06 14.60 1.46
C ARG A 45 9.68 15.94 0.84
N HIS A 46 9.43 16.94 1.67
CA HIS A 46 9.24 18.33 1.22
C HIS A 46 9.78 19.32 2.26
N PRO A 47 10.55 20.36 1.87
CA PRO A 47 11.09 21.31 2.84
C PRO A 47 9.97 22.05 3.59
N PHE A 48 10.02 22.07 4.93
CA PHE A 48 9.01 22.75 5.75
C PHE A 48 8.84 24.25 5.40
N ARG A 49 9.91 24.92 4.96
CA ARG A 49 9.89 26.33 4.55
C ARG A 49 9.14 26.59 3.25
N LYS A 50 8.88 25.54 2.47
CA LYS A 50 8.20 25.57 1.18
C LYS A 50 6.86 24.84 1.22
N ILE A 51 6.35 24.54 2.42
CA ILE A 51 5.13 23.71 2.55
C ILE A 51 3.92 24.31 1.83
N GLU A 52 3.86 25.64 1.73
CA GLU A 52 2.77 26.35 1.04
C GLU A 52 2.76 26.11 -0.47
N ASP A 53 3.89 25.73 -1.08
CA ASP A 53 3.97 25.36 -2.51
C ASP A 53 3.04 24.18 -2.86
N LEU A 54 2.72 23.33 -1.88
CA LEU A 54 1.86 22.17 -2.05
C LEU A 54 0.37 22.49 -1.93
N ILE A 55 -0.02 23.66 -1.39
CA ILE A 55 -1.44 23.98 -1.11
C ILE A 55 -2.39 23.69 -2.28
N PRO A 56 -2.07 24.05 -3.55
CA PRO A 56 -2.96 23.75 -4.68
C PRO A 56 -3.31 22.27 -4.83
N GLN A 57 -2.38 21.38 -4.48
CA GLN A 57 -2.50 19.92 -4.66
C GLN A 57 -3.11 19.22 -3.43
N LEU A 58 -3.13 19.90 -2.28
CA LEU A 58 -3.59 19.39 -0.99
C LEU A 58 -5.05 19.75 -0.67
N ARG A 59 -5.64 20.73 -1.36
CA ARG A 59 -7.04 21.14 -1.13
C ARG A 59 -8.00 19.96 -1.29
N GLY A 60 -8.92 19.83 -0.33
CA GLY A 60 -9.91 18.75 -0.29
C GLY A 60 -9.35 17.37 0.12
N LYS A 61 -8.06 17.28 0.46
CA LYS A 61 -7.41 16.03 0.88
C LYS A 61 -7.03 16.08 2.36
N LYS A 62 -7.00 14.90 2.98
CA LYS A 62 -6.45 14.73 4.34
C LYS A 62 -4.93 14.69 4.25
N VAL A 63 -4.26 15.42 5.13
CA VAL A 63 -2.80 15.56 5.14
C VAL A 63 -2.26 15.23 6.52
N VAL A 64 -1.17 14.47 6.55
CA VAL A 64 -0.36 14.26 7.75
C VAL A 64 1.05 14.76 7.50
N VAL A 65 1.50 15.70 8.32
CA VAL A 65 2.86 16.22 8.27
C VAL A 65 3.71 15.57 9.36
N VAL A 66 4.89 15.12 8.99
CA VAL A 66 5.80 14.40 9.87
C VAL A 66 7.14 15.12 9.93
N CYS A 67 7.71 15.22 11.12
CA CYS A 67 9.10 15.58 11.32
C CYS A 67 9.70 14.60 12.33
N GLN A 68 11.00 14.71 12.65
CA GLN A 68 11.70 13.73 13.48
C GLN A 68 10.98 13.41 14.82
N LYS A 69 10.53 14.44 15.55
CA LYS A 69 9.95 14.31 16.90
C LYS A 69 8.48 14.76 17.02
N GLY A 70 7.85 15.17 15.92
CA GLY A 70 6.47 15.68 15.92
C GLY A 70 6.29 17.01 16.67
N LEU A 71 7.34 17.84 16.71
CA LEU A 71 7.37 19.13 17.43
C LEU A 71 7.31 20.31 16.44
N LYS A 72 8.24 21.27 16.57
CA LYS A 72 8.20 22.59 15.92
C LYS A 72 7.99 22.58 14.40
N LEU A 73 8.66 21.71 13.66
CA LEU A 73 8.62 21.73 12.19
C LEU A 73 7.27 21.26 11.65
N SER A 74 6.82 20.06 12.05
CA SER A 74 5.53 19.53 11.60
C SER A 74 4.35 20.35 12.15
N GLN A 75 4.44 20.85 13.38
CA GLN A 75 3.38 21.70 13.95
C GLN A 75 3.29 23.06 13.23
N GLY A 76 4.42 23.70 12.93
CA GLY A 76 4.44 24.95 12.17
C GLY A 76 3.91 24.76 10.74
N ALA A 77 4.35 23.71 10.06
CA ALA A 77 3.87 23.35 8.73
C ALA A 77 2.36 23.08 8.69
N VAL A 78 1.82 22.34 9.68
CA VAL A 78 0.37 22.14 9.84
C VAL A 78 -0.34 23.46 10.10
N GLY A 79 0.25 24.37 10.89
CA GLY A 79 -0.31 25.71 11.11
C GLY A 79 -0.53 26.49 9.81
N LEU A 80 0.48 26.52 8.94
CA LEU A 80 0.42 27.17 7.62
C LEU A 80 -0.64 26.51 6.72
N LEU A 81 -0.59 25.19 6.58
CA LEU A 81 -1.54 24.44 5.75
C LEU A 81 -3.00 24.65 6.19
N ARG A 82 -3.26 24.61 7.51
CA ARG A 82 -4.60 24.85 8.05
C ARG A 82 -5.06 26.29 7.89
N GLY A 83 -4.13 27.25 7.94
CA GLY A 83 -4.42 28.66 7.63
C GLY A 83 -4.91 28.86 6.19
N ALA A 84 -4.57 27.94 5.29
CA ALA A 84 -5.01 27.88 3.90
C ALA A 84 -6.16 26.88 3.64
N ASP A 85 -6.90 26.49 4.70
CA ASP A 85 -8.06 25.59 4.64
C ASP A 85 -7.75 24.15 4.19
N VAL A 86 -6.53 23.66 4.46
CA VAL A 86 -6.17 22.25 4.26
C VAL A 86 -6.45 21.44 5.53
N ASP A 87 -7.07 20.26 5.38
CA ASP A 87 -7.28 19.31 6.49
C ASP A 87 -5.96 18.60 6.85
N ALA A 88 -5.11 19.32 7.57
CA ALA A 88 -3.79 18.85 7.98
C ALA A 88 -3.71 18.55 9.48
N ARG A 89 -3.03 17.45 9.81
CA ARG A 89 -2.64 17.04 11.17
C ARG A 89 -1.15 16.72 11.21
N TYR A 90 -0.51 16.75 12.37
CA TYR A 90 0.87 16.25 12.54
C TYR A 90 0.89 14.92 13.28
N LEU A 91 1.86 14.07 12.96
CA LEU A 91 2.08 12.81 13.66
C LEU A 91 2.65 13.04 15.06
N SER A 92 1.95 12.54 16.08
CA SER A 92 2.39 12.62 17.47
C SER A 92 3.72 11.87 17.66
N GLY A 93 4.76 12.58 18.11
CA GLY A 93 6.09 12.00 18.33
C GLY A 93 6.92 11.78 17.07
N GLY A 94 6.38 12.08 15.88
CA GLY A 94 7.13 12.10 14.63
C GLY A 94 7.64 10.74 14.17
N ASN A 95 8.68 10.75 13.31
CA ASN A 95 9.34 9.54 12.82
C ASN A 95 9.86 8.66 13.96
N PHE A 96 10.31 9.26 15.08
CA PHE A 96 10.79 8.48 16.23
C PHE A 96 9.69 7.65 16.87
N ALA A 97 8.53 8.24 17.18
CA ALA A 97 7.44 7.48 17.76
C ALA A 97 6.89 6.41 16.79
N TRP A 98 6.91 6.67 15.48
CA TRP A 98 6.55 5.66 14.47
C TRP A 98 7.51 4.46 14.51
N ARG A 99 8.82 4.74 14.41
CA ARG A 99 9.87 3.72 14.48
C ARG A 99 9.83 2.95 15.80
N ASP A 100 9.74 3.65 16.92
CA ASP A 100 9.80 3.06 18.26
C ASP A 100 8.56 2.21 18.58
N ALA A 101 7.45 2.42 17.86
CA ALA A 101 6.27 1.56 17.87
C ALA A 101 6.43 0.28 17.02
N GLY A 102 7.54 0.13 16.29
CA GLY A 102 7.79 -1.02 15.41
C GLY A 102 6.99 -0.99 14.11
N GLU A 103 6.46 0.17 13.73
CA GLU A 103 5.75 0.33 12.46
C GLU A 103 6.71 0.24 11.26
N ILE A 104 6.17 -0.16 10.11
CA ILE A 104 6.97 -0.34 8.88
C ILE A 104 7.57 0.99 8.40
N LEU A 105 8.79 0.91 7.88
CA LEU A 105 9.54 2.03 7.33
C LEU A 105 10.16 1.60 6.00
N VAL A 106 10.07 2.47 4.99
CA VAL A 106 10.58 2.20 3.65
C VAL A 106 11.98 2.78 3.50
N PRO A 107 13.00 1.98 3.13
CA PRO A 107 14.33 2.51 2.86
C PRO A 107 14.33 3.46 1.65
N TYR A 108 14.65 4.74 1.87
CA TYR A 108 14.57 5.74 0.79
C TYR A 108 15.48 5.41 -0.39
N ALA A 109 16.65 4.83 -0.12
CA ALA A 109 17.62 4.41 -1.15
C ALA A 109 17.07 3.32 -2.09
N ARG A 110 15.95 2.67 -1.75
CA ARG A 110 15.30 1.64 -2.58
C ARG A 110 14.19 2.22 -3.46
N ILE A 111 13.73 3.44 -3.18
CA ILE A 111 12.73 4.12 -4.00
C ILE A 111 13.43 4.64 -5.26
N PRO A 112 12.96 4.30 -6.47
CA PRO A 112 13.57 4.80 -7.69
C PRO A 112 13.55 6.32 -7.79
N PHE A 113 14.48 6.86 -8.58
CA PHE A 113 14.64 8.29 -8.77
C PHE A 113 13.37 8.97 -9.29
N GLN A 114 13.09 10.18 -8.79
CA GLN A 114 11.85 10.94 -9.03
C GLN A 114 12.19 12.34 -9.59
N PRO A 115 12.54 12.48 -10.89
CA PRO A 115 12.92 13.77 -11.45
C PRO A 115 11.76 14.78 -11.46
N GLU A 116 10.51 14.30 -11.55
CA GLU A 116 9.31 15.13 -11.76
C GLU A 116 8.28 15.00 -10.61
N GLY A 117 8.75 14.73 -9.39
CA GLY A 117 7.91 14.73 -8.17
C GLY A 117 7.24 13.41 -7.79
N GLY A 118 7.36 12.37 -8.63
CA GLY A 118 6.92 11.00 -8.33
C GLY A 118 7.66 9.97 -9.18
N THR A 119 7.55 8.70 -8.80
CA THR A 119 8.13 7.56 -9.51
C THR A 119 7.37 7.30 -10.82
N LEU A 120 8.11 6.96 -11.87
CA LEU A 120 7.58 6.54 -13.16
C LEU A 120 8.04 5.11 -13.42
N TRP A 121 7.09 4.23 -13.72
CA TRP A 121 7.33 2.80 -13.92
C TRP A 121 6.87 2.37 -15.30
N VAL A 122 7.54 1.38 -15.88
CA VAL A 122 7.20 0.86 -17.20
C VAL A 122 7.26 -0.66 -17.23
N THR A 123 6.28 -1.28 -17.88
CA THR A 123 6.25 -2.72 -18.15
C THR A 123 5.49 -2.99 -19.45
N ARG A 124 5.37 -4.27 -19.80
CA ARG A 124 4.68 -4.73 -21.01
C ARG A 124 3.19 -4.48 -20.93
N GLU A 125 2.56 -4.19 -22.07
CA GLU A 125 1.12 -4.07 -22.23
C GLU A 125 0.32 -5.33 -21.90
N ARG A 126 -0.99 -5.19 -21.76
CA ARG A 126 -1.92 -6.26 -21.35
C ARG A 126 -1.54 -6.82 -19.96
N PRO A 127 -1.52 -5.98 -18.91
CA PRO A 127 -1.07 -6.36 -17.59
C PRO A 127 -1.99 -7.38 -16.95
N LYS A 128 -1.41 -8.29 -16.17
CA LYS A 128 -2.10 -9.32 -15.39
C LYS A 128 -1.34 -9.51 -14.10
N ILE A 129 -2.05 -9.96 -13.06
CA ILE A 129 -1.51 -10.40 -11.77
C ILE A 129 -0.39 -9.48 -11.27
N ASP A 130 0.90 -9.84 -11.39
CA ASP A 130 2.04 -9.05 -10.91
C ASP A 130 2.09 -7.63 -11.50
N ARG A 131 1.75 -7.47 -12.78
CA ARG A 131 1.71 -6.16 -13.46
C ARG A 131 0.53 -5.28 -13.04
N ILE A 132 -0.30 -5.75 -12.11
CA ILE A 132 -1.33 -4.97 -11.40
C ILE A 132 -1.02 -4.91 -9.89
N ALA A 133 -0.58 -6.03 -9.30
CA ALA A 133 -0.22 -6.15 -7.88
C ALA A 133 0.92 -5.21 -7.51
N CYS A 134 1.98 -5.15 -8.34
CA CYS A 134 3.13 -4.29 -8.11
C CYS A 134 2.74 -2.79 -8.16
N PRO A 135 2.02 -2.30 -9.19
CA PRO A 135 1.46 -0.95 -9.17
C PRO A 135 0.59 -0.64 -7.95
N TRP A 136 -0.22 -1.61 -7.49
CA TRP A 136 -1.01 -1.44 -6.27
C TRP A 136 -0.12 -1.24 -5.04
N LEU A 137 0.89 -2.10 -4.85
CA LEU A 137 1.84 -2.01 -3.74
C LEU A 137 2.55 -0.65 -3.75
N ILE A 138 3.05 -0.25 -4.91
CA ILE A 138 3.74 1.03 -5.11
C ILE A 138 2.82 2.20 -4.70
N ARG A 139 1.59 2.26 -5.22
CA ARG A 139 0.65 3.35 -4.91
C ARG A 139 0.14 3.35 -3.47
N ARG A 140 0.18 2.22 -2.76
CA ARG A 140 -0.32 2.11 -1.38
C ARG A 140 0.76 2.30 -0.32
N PHE A 141 2.02 1.98 -0.64
CA PHE A 141 3.10 1.96 0.35
C PHE A 141 4.36 2.72 -0.04
N ILE A 142 4.58 3.04 -1.30
CA ILE A 142 5.83 3.66 -1.76
C ILE A 142 5.59 5.09 -2.20
N ASP A 143 4.74 5.27 -3.21
CA ASP A 143 4.48 6.55 -3.84
C ASP A 143 3.02 6.61 -4.33
N PRO A 144 2.12 7.29 -3.59
CA PRO A 144 0.72 7.45 -3.99
C PRO A 144 0.54 8.20 -5.31
N GLY A 145 1.55 8.93 -5.77
CA GLY A 145 1.59 9.64 -7.05
C GLY A 145 2.22 8.85 -8.20
N ALA A 146 2.59 7.59 -7.99
CA ALA A 146 3.28 6.79 -8.99
C ALA A 146 2.51 6.66 -10.31
N ARG A 147 3.23 6.87 -11.41
CA ARG A 147 2.74 6.75 -12.78
C ARG A 147 3.25 5.47 -13.42
N PHE A 148 2.44 4.89 -14.31
CA PHE A 148 2.73 3.62 -14.98
C PHE A 148 2.57 3.78 -16.50
N MET A 149 3.47 3.16 -17.24
CA MET A 149 3.43 3.04 -18.69
C MET A 149 3.35 1.56 -19.06
N PHE A 150 2.40 1.24 -19.92
CA PHE A 150 2.22 -0.08 -20.50
C PHE A 150 2.54 0.02 -21.98
N VAL A 151 3.53 -0.73 -22.44
CA VAL A 151 4.13 -0.56 -23.77
C VAL A 151 4.41 -1.91 -24.42
N GLU A 152 4.68 -1.89 -25.72
CA GLU A 152 5.08 -3.06 -26.48
C GLU A 152 6.27 -3.79 -25.82
N PRO A 153 6.26 -5.13 -25.73
CA PRO A 153 7.25 -5.90 -24.98
C PRO A 153 8.71 -5.56 -25.30
N ASP A 154 9.04 -5.45 -26.59
CA ASP A 154 10.41 -5.21 -27.06
C ASP A 154 10.86 -3.75 -26.86
N SER A 155 9.96 -2.86 -26.45
CA SER A 155 10.23 -1.43 -26.26
C SER A 155 10.45 -1.01 -24.81
N VAL A 156 10.22 -1.89 -23.83
CA VAL A 156 10.22 -1.54 -22.39
C VAL A 156 11.55 -0.90 -21.97
N GLU A 157 12.69 -1.52 -22.29
CA GLU A 157 14.01 -1.01 -21.88
C GLU A 157 14.37 0.33 -22.55
N LEU A 158 14.10 0.45 -23.86
CA LEU A 158 14.36 1.69 -24.59
C LEU A 158 13.51 2.85 -24.04
N ILE A 159 12.24 2.59 -23.73
CA ILE A 159 11.34 3.59 -23.14
C ILE A 159 11.77 3.91 -21.70
N ALA A 160 12.18 2.91 -20.92
CA ALA A 160 12.73 3.14 -19.58
C ALA A 160 13.91 4.12 -19.62
N GLU A 161 14.87 3.92 -20.52
CA GLU A 161 15.99 4.82 -20.71
C GLU A 161 15.54 6.23 -21.13
N LYS A 162 14.71 6.33 -22.18
CA LYS A 162 14.29 7.62 -22.76
C LYS A 162 13.47 8.48 -21.82
N PHE A 163 12.62 7.86 -21.00
CA PHE A 163 11.71 8.57 -20.10
C PHE A 163 12.20 8.56 -18.65
N SER A 164 13.40 8.03 -18.37
CA SER A 164 13.90 7.82 -17.01
C SER A 164 12.88 7.06 -16.13
N ALA A 165 12.21 6.07 -16.72
CA ALA A 165 11.24 5.22 -16.03
C ALA A 165 11.93 3.96 -15.49
N THR A 166 11.36 3.40 -14.43
CA THR A 166 11.86 2.18 -13.80
C THR A 166 11.19 0.97 -14.44
N PRO A 167 11.93 0.10 -15.15
CA PRO A 167 11.35 -1.11 -15.72
C PRO A 167 11.10 -2.15 -14.63
N PHE A 168 9.99 -2.87 -14.75
CA PHE A 168 9.65 -3.97 -13.84
C PHE A 168 8.89 -5.09 -14.57
N ASP A 169 8.90 -6.28 -13.98
CA ASP A 169 8.24 -7.48 -14.49
C ASP A 169 8.63 -7.87 -15.93
N ILE A 170 9.93 -7.73 -16.20
CA ILE A 170 10.60 -8.18 -17.42
C ILE A 170 11.92 -8.87 -17.08
N ASP A 171 12.45 -9.69 -17.97
CA ASP A 171 13.72 -10.39 -17.72
C ASP A 171 14.88 -9.39 -17.62
N GLY A 172 15.87 -9.71 -16.77
CA GLY A 172 17.13 -8.96 -16.71
C GLY A 172 17.13 -7.65 -15.92
N VAL A 173 15.99 -7.19 -15.39
CA VAL A 173 15.91 -5.97 -14.57
C VAL A 173 15.85 -6.25 -13.06
N LEU A 174 16.17 -5.23 -12.25
CA LEU A 174 16.19 -5.33 -10.78
C LEU A 174 14.85 -5.78 -10.19
N TRP A 175 13.76 -5.21 -10.72
CA TRP A 175 12.38 -5.45 -10.31
C TRP A 175 11.77 -6.55 -11.16
N SER A 176 12.28 -7.76 -10.99
CA SER A 176 11.86 -8.94 -11.73
C SER A 176 11.81 -10.15 -10.80
N HIS A 177 11.37 -11.29 -11.33
CA HIS A 177 11.33 -12.55 -10.63
C HIS A 177 12.72 -12.95 -10.12
N ARG A 178 12.78 -13.60 -8.95
CA ARG A 178 14.02 -14.15 -8.37
C ARG A 178 13.79 -15.56 -7.87
N GLY A 179 14.24 -16.55 -8.65
CA GLY A 179 13.99 -17.95 -8.36
C GLY A 179 12.50 -18.24 -8.40
N GLU A 180 11.94 -18.76 -7.30
CA GLU A 180 10.49 -19.02 -7.20
C GLU A 180 9.65 -17.81 -6.80
N ARG A 181 10.27 -16.66 -6.56
CA ARG A 181 9.61 -15.42 -6.15
C ARG A 181 9.21 -14.59 -7.36
N CYS A 182 7.97 -14.10 -7.36
CA CYS A 182 7.46 -13.18 -8.38
C CYS A 182 7.98 -11.74 -8.16
N THR A 183 7.70 -10.82 -9.08
CA THR A 183 8.12 -9.41 -8.94
C THR A 183 7.53 -8.77 -7.67
N PHE A 184 6.28 -9.12 -7.31
CA PHE A 184 5.64 -8.61 -6.10
C PHE A 184 6.39 -8.99 -4.81
N ASP A 185 6.83 -10.25 -4.71
CA ASP A 185 7.66 -10.72 -3.60
C ASP A 185 8.96 -9.94 -3.48
N VAL A 186 9.61 -9.71 -4.62
CA VAL A 186 10.88 -9.00 -4.71
C VAL A 186 10.70 -7.55 -4.26
N MET A 187 9.59 -6.91 -4.63
CA MET A 187 9.27 -5.58 -4.13
C MET A 187 9.05 -5.54 -2.62
N LEU A 188 8.35 -6.51 -2.03
CA LEU A 188 8.19 -6.55 -0.58
C LEU A 188 9.52 -6.63 0.16
N GLU A 189 10.46 -7.42 -0.35
CA GLU A 189 11.78 -7.56 0.28
C GLU A 189 12.65 -6.32 0.12
N GLU A 190 12.73 -5.77 -1.09
CA GLU A 190 13.56 -4.61 -1.38
C GLU A 190 13.04 -3.34 -0.69
N PHE A 191 11.72 -3.19 -0.54
CA PHE A 191 11.11 -2.06 0.17
C PHE A 191 10.95 -2.28 1.69
N ASP A 192 11.38 -3.43 2.22
CA ASP A 192 11.24 -3.81 3.63
C ASP A 192 9.78 -3.83 4.13
N LEU A 193 8.87 -4.33 3.29
CA LEU A 193 7.43 -4.42 3.53
C LEU A 193 6.98 -5.83 3.94
N MET A 194 7.69 -6.45 4.89
CA MET A 194 7.53 -7.86 5.26
C MET A 194 6.53 -8.11 6.39
N THR A 195 5.37 -7.44 6.33
CA THR A 195 4.27 -7.66 7.30
C THR A 195 3.49 -8.94 7.00
N GLU A 196 2.87 -9.51 8.03
CA GLU A 196 2.09 -10.74 7.87
C GLU A 196 0.93 -10.62 6.85
N PRO A 197 0.14 -9.52 6.82
CA PRO A 197 -0.88 -9.32 5.79
C PRO A 197 -0.30 -9.27 4.36
N LEU A 198 0.83 -8.59 4.16
CA LEU A 198 1.47 -8.50 2.85
C LEU A 198 2.09 -9.84 2.43
N LYS A 199 2.64 -10.62 3.36
CA LYS A 199 3.13 -11.99 3.09
C LYS A 199 2.01 -12.92 2.63
N ARG A 200 0.81 -12.82 3.23
CA ARG A 200 -0.37 -13.58 2.77
C ARG A 200 -0.76 -13.20 1.36
N LEU A 201 -0.88 -11.90 1.09
CA LEU A 201 -1.16 -11.41 -0.27
C LEU A 201 -0.11 -11.87 -1.27
N ALA A 202 1.18 -11.78 -0.92
CA ALA A 202 2.27 -12.23 -1.78
C ALA A 202 2.20 -13.72 -2.11
N ARG A 203 1.75 -14.57 -1.17
CA ARG A 203 1.53 -16.00 -1.42
C ARG A 203 0.43 -16.23 -2.46
N ILE A 204 -0.66 -15.46 -2.41
CA ILE A 204 -1.76 -15.52 -3.39
C ILE A 204 -1.27 -15.06 -4.77
N VAL A 205 -0.61 -13.91 -4.81
CA VAL A 205 -0.07 -13.30 -6.04
C VAL A 205 0.92 -14.26 -6.71
N ARG A 206 1.92 -14.76 -5.98
CA ARG A 206 2.89 -15.74 -6.48
C ARG A 206 2.22 -17.01 -7.02
N GLY A 207 1.20 -17.52 -6.31
CA GLY A 207 0.46 -18.71 -6.75
C GLY A 207 -0.24 -18.51 -8.08
N ALA A 208 -0.89 -17.36 -8.25
CA ALA A 208 -1.56 -17.02 -9.50
C ALA A 208 -0.54 -16.76 -10.63
N ASP A 209 0.49 -15.96 -10.36
CA ASP A 209 1.43 -15.48 -11.37
C ASP A 209 2.34 -16.59 -11.92
N THR A 210 2.73 -17.52 -11.03
CA THR A 210 3.60 -18.66 -11.39
C THR A 210 2.83 -19.94 -11.75
N ASN A 211 1.50 -19.86 -11.87
CA ASN A 211 0.62 -21.00 -12.15
C ASN A 211 0.75 -22.16 -11.12
N LYS A 212 1.10 -21.82 -9.87
CA LYS A 212 1.17 -22.73 -8.71
C LYS A 212 -0.02 -22.49 -7.81
N HIS A 213 -1.21 -22.82 -8.31
CA HIS A 213 -2.48 -22.46 -7.68
C HIS A 213 -2.73 -23.15 -6.33
N ASP A 214 -1.99 -24.20 -6.02
CA ASP A 214 -1.97 -24.89 -4.74
C ASP A 214 -1.23 -24.11 -3.64
N LEU A 215 -0.47 -23.06 -4.00
CA LEU A 215 0.16 -22.20 -3.00
C LEU A 215 -0.88 -21.53 -2.11
N ALA A 216 -2.02 -21.09 -2.63
CA ALA A 216 -3.11 -20.51 -1.84
C ALA A 216 -4.47 -20.79 -2.51
N PRO A 217 -5.52 -21.18 -1.77
CA PRO A 217 -6.85 -21.42 -2.34
C PRO A 217 -7.38 -20.27 -3.20
N GLU A 218 -7.03 -19.04 -2.84
CA GLU A 218 -7.44 -17.80 -3.49
C GLU A 218 -6.72 -17.56 -4.84
N ALA A 219 -5.59 -18.22 -5.10
CA ALA A 219 -4.76 -17.99 -6.28
C ALA A 219 -5.49 -18.25 -7.61
N SER A 220 -6.25 -19.35 -7.68
CA SER A 220 -7.07 -19.65 -8.87
C SER A 220 -8.14 -18.59 -9.13
N GLY A 221 -8.73 -18.05 -8.05
CA GLY A 221 -9.71 -16.98 -8.14
C GLY A 221 -9.10 -15.66 -8.62
N LEU A 222 -7.91 -15.31 -8.11
CA LEU A 222 -7.16 -14.15 -8.58
C LEU A 222 -6.79 -14.28 -10.06
N MET A 223 -6.33 -15.45 -10.50
CA MET A 223 -6.04 -15.73 -11.91
C MET A 223 -7.28 -15.53 -12.79
N ALA A 224 -8.43 -16.11 -12.39
CA ALA A 224 -9.68 -15.96 -13.13
C ALA A 224 -10.14 -14.49 -13.22
N MET A 225 -10.11 -13.75 -12.12
CA MET A 225 -10.44 -12.32 -12.09
C MET A 225 -9.48 -11.50 -12.95
N SER A 226 -8.17 -11.77 -12.88
CA SER A 226 -7.17 -11.04 -13.68
C SER A 226 -7.35 -11.27 -15.18
N LEU A 227 -7.67 -12.50 -15.60
CA LEU A 227 -7.97 -12.80 -17.00
C LEU A 227 -9.27 -12.13 -17.45
N GLY A 228 -10.30 -12.13 -16.59
CA GLY A 228 -11.57 -11.45 -16.85
C GLY A 228 -11.39 -9.94 -17.04
N LEU A 229 -10.63 -9.28 -16.15
CA LEU A 229 -10.29 -7.86 -16.29
C LEU A 229 -9.54 -7.59 -17.60
N SER A 230 -8.57 -8.42 -17.95
CA SER A 230 -7.81 -8.28 -19.21
C SER A 230 -8.69 -8.45 -20.45
N ALA A 231 -9.71 -9.31 -20.39
CA ALA A 231 -10.68 -9.47 -21.48
C ALA A 231 -11.73 -8.33 -21.54
N LEU A 232 -12.01 -7.67 -20.41
CA LEU A 232 -13.01 -6.61 -20.30
C LEU A 232 -12.48 -5.24 -20.75
N TYR A 233 -11.19 -4.97 -20.54
CA TYR A 233 -10.57 -3.69 -20.82
C TYR A 233 -9.54 -3.79 -21.95
N ASP A 234 -9.71 -2.99 -22.99
CA ASP A 234 -8.69 -2.79 -24.03
C ASP A 234 -7.62 -1.77 -23.61
N ASP A 235 -7.98 -0.85 -22.70
CA ASP A 235 -7.11 0.18 -22.15
C ASP A 235 -6.45 -0.33 -20.85
N ASP A 236 -5.13 -0.50 -20.89
CA ASP A 236 -4.35 -1.05 -19.77
C ASP A 236 -4.39 -0.18 -18.51
N LEU A 237 -4.48 1.15 -18.64
CA LEU A 237 -4.58 2.04 -17.49
C LEU A 237 -5.96 1.93 -16.84
N ARG A 238 -7.03 1.80 -17.64
CA ARG A 238 -8.37 1.51 -17.09
C ARG A 238 -8.43 0.15 -16.41
N GLN A 239 -7.74 -0.85 -16.97
CA GLN A 239 -7.61 -2.16 -16.35
C GLN A 239 -6.88 -2.08 -15.01
N LEU A 240 -5.78 -1.31 -14.94
CA LEU A 240 -5.06 -1.04 -13.69
C LEU A 240 -5.99 -0.43 -12.64
N GLU A 241 -6.69 0.66 -12.95
CA GLU A 241 -7.60 1.31 -12.00
C GLU A 241 -8.71 0.37 -11.51
N ALA A 242 -9.27 -0.47 -12.39
CA ALA A 242 -10.26 -1.49 -12.00
C ALA A 242 -9.64 -2.56 -11.07
N GLY A 243 -8.40 -2.98 -11.35
CA GLY A 243 -7.67 -3.94 -10.55
C GLY A 243 -7.27 -3.43 -9.16
N MET A 244 -7.07 -2.12 -8.98
CA MET A 244 -6.69 -1.54 -7.67
C MET A 244 -7.65 -1.93 -6.55
N ALA A 245 -8.96 -1.90 -6.82
CA ALA A 245 -9.98 -2.24 -5.83
C ALA A 245 -9.95 -3.73 -5.44
N LEU A 246 -9.58 -4.62 -6.36
CA LEU A 246 -9.42 -6.05 -6.09
C LEU A 246 -8.28 -6.30 -5.10
N TYR A 247 -7.14 -5.65 -5.31
CA TYR A 247 -5.99 -5.77 -4.40
C TYR A 247 -6.23 -5.08 -3.05
N ASP A 248 -6.96 -3.95 -3.04
CA ASP A 248 -7.44 -3.36 -1.79
C ASP A 248 -8.28 -4.38 -1.00
N ALA A 249 -9.24 -5.06 -1.65
CA ALA A 249 -10.08 -6.07 -1.01
C ALA A 249 -9.27 -7.26 -0.46
N PHE A 250 -8.32 -7.80 -1.25
CA PHE A 250 -7.45 -8.87 -0.77
C PHE A 250 -6.56 -8.42 0.40
N TYR A 251 -6.04 -7.20 0.38
CA TYR A 251 -5.23 -6.69 1.48
C TYR A 251 -6.04 -6.50 2.76
N PHE A 252 -7.24 -5.91 2.67
CA PHE A 252 -8.14 -5.79 3.82
C PHE A 252 -8.55 -7.17 4.35
N TRP A 253 -8.83 -8.14 3.48
CA TRP A 253 -9.06 -9.51 3.90
C TRP A 253 -7.83 -10.08 4.63
N ALA A 254 -6.64 -9.98 4.04
CA ALA A 254 -5.42 -10.53 4.62
C ALA A 254 -5.04 -9.89 5.97
N ARG A 255 -5.40 -8.60 6.16
CA ARG A 255 -5.10 -7.81 7.35
C ARG A 255 -6.12 -8.00 8.46
N ASP A 256 -7.40 -7.88 8.13
CA ASP A 256 -8.47 -7.70 9.11
C ASP A 256 -9.46 -8.88 9.14
N ALA A 257 -9.74 -9.51 7.98
CA ALA A 257 -10.80 -10.51 7.84
C ALA A 257 -10.30 -11.94 7.54
N PHE A 258 -9.00 -12.22 7.67
CA PHE A 258 -8.39 -13.49 7.25
C PHE A 258 -8.99 -14.72 7.96
N ASN A 259 -9.38 -14.55 9.23
CA ASN A 259 -10.00 -15.60 10.04
C ASN A 259 -11.53 -15.56 10.02
N GLU A 260 -12.15 -14.67 9.24
CA GLU A 260 -13.60 -14.58 9.14
C GLU A 260 -14.13 -15.65 8.19
N GLY A 261 -15.11 -16.43 8.67
CA GLY A 261 -15.88 -17.36 7.85
C GLY A 261 -17.29 -16.85 7.59
N HIS A 262 -17.94 -17.34 6.54
CA HIS A 262 -19.35 -17.07 6.26
C HIS A 262 -20.28 -18.10 6.93
N ASP A 263 -20.18 -18.20 8.25
CA ASP A 263 -21.05 -19.06 9.06
C ASP A 263 -22.29 -18.29 9.52
N TRP A 264 -23.32 -18.26 8.68
CA TRP A 264 -24.62 -17.75 9.10
C TRP A 264 -25.23 -18.67 10.16
N LYS A 265 -25.23 -18.24 11.42
CA LYS A 265 -26.03 -18.86 12.49
C LYS A 265 -27.32 -18.05 12.65
N PRO A 266 -28.50 -18.56 12.23
CA PRO A 266 -29.74 -17.89 12.56
C PRO A 266 -29.93 -17.93 14.07
N GLU A 267 -30.02 -16.76 14.70
CA GLU A 267 -30.41 -16.67 16.10
C GLU A 267 -31.81 -17.31 16.27
N GLY A 268 -31.94 -18.27 17.18
CA GLY A 268 -33.24 -18.76 17.65
C GLY A 268 -33.81 -19.99 16.94
N LYS A 269 -33.15 -21.14 17.10
CA LYS A 269 -33.87 -22.38 17.42
C LYS A 269 -33.24 -23.00 18.66
N SER A 270 -33.84 -22.74 19.82
CA SER A 270 -33.64 -23.58 20.99
C SER A 270 -33.95 -25.02 20.58
N GLN A 271 -32.95 -25.89 20.66
CA GLN A 271 -33.22 -27.33 20.69
C GLN A 271 -34.13 -27.57 21.90
N PRO A 272 -35.25 -28.29 21.76
CA PRO A 272 -36.04 -28.66 22.93
C PRO A 272 -35.16 -29.52 23.83
N SER A 273 -35.02 -29.11 25.09
CA SER A 273 -34.34 -29.88 26.13
C SER A 273 -35.04 -31.25 26.24
N GLU A 274 -34.31 -32.33 26.03
CA GLU A 274 -34.77 -33.65 26.45
C GLU A 274 -34.99 -33.61 27.98
N ALA A 275 -36.25 -33.76 28.39
CA ALA A 275 -36.59 -33.92 29.79
C ALA A 275 -36.05 -35.28 30.28
N PRO A 276 -35.52 -35.36 31.52
CA PRO A 276 -35.01 -36.62 32.05
C PRO A 276 -36.18 -37.58 32.25
N VAL A 277 -36.10 -38.75 31.62
CA VAL A 277 -37.02 -39.88 31.89
C VAL A 277 -36.78 -40.32 33.34
N GLY A 278 -37.70 -39.93 34.21
CA GLY A 278 -37.74 -40.36 35.59
C GLY A 278 -37.90 -41.88 35.68
N GLY A 279 -37.00 -42.51 36.41
CA GLY A 279 -37.14 -43.90 36.82
C GLY A 279 -38.33 -44.08 37.75
N VAL A 280 -39.16 -45.07 37.47
CA VAL A 280 -40.09 -45.64 38.44
C VAL A 280 -39.59 -47.03 38.79
N ARG A 281 -39.28 -47.21 40.07
CA ARG A 281 -39.10 -48.51 40.71
C ARG A 281 -40.46 -49.16 40.93
N ALA A 282 -40.58 -50.42 40.55
CA ALA A 282 -41.24 -51.49 41.30
C ALA A 282 -40.55 -52.81 40.91
#